data_AF-A0ABD0P1A0-F1
#
_entry.id   AF-A0ABD0P1A0-F1
#
_cell.length_a   1.000
_cell.length_b   1.000
_cell.length_c   1.000
_cell.angle_alpha   90.00
_cell.angle_beta   90.00
_cell.angle_gamma   90.00
#
_symmetry.space_group_name_H-M   'P 1'
#
loop_
_entity.id
_entity.type
_entity.pdbx_description
1 polymer ?
#
loop_
_entity_poly.entity_id
_entity_poly.type
_entity_poly.pdbx_seq_one_letter_code
_entity_poly.pdbx_strand_id
1 'polypeptide(L)'
;MEEDDWRWHFYDTVKGSDWLGDQDAIHYMTEQAPAAVVELENFGMPFSRTEDGKIYQRAFGGQSLKFGKGGQAHRCCCVADRTGHSLLHTLYGR
;
A
#
# COMPACT_ATOMS: atom_id res chain seq x y z
N MET A 1 14.22 -2.24 0.20
CA MET A 1 12.91 -2.27 0.88
C MET A 1 13.15 -2.68 2.32
N GLU A 2 12.60 -1.92 3.25
CA GLU A 2 12.61 -2.19 4.68
C GLU A 2 11.54 -3.20 5.09
N GLU A 3 11.63 -3.72 6.32
CA GLU A 3 10.58 -4.52 6.94
C GLU A 3 9.35 -3.64 7.23
N ASP A 4 8.15 -4.16 6.94
CA ASP A 4 6.86 -3.50 7.21
C ASP A 4 5.86 -4.50 7.78
N ASP A 5 4.83 -4.00 8.46
CA ASP A 5 3.75 -4.80 9.05
C ASP A 5 2.41 -4.13 8.73
N TRP A 6 1.43 -4.91 8.28
CA TRP A 6 0.08 -4.41 8.00
C TRP A 6 -0.55 -3.73 9.23
N ARG A 7 -0.16 -4.14 10.44
CA ARG A 7 -0.60 -3.53 11.70
C ARG A 7 -0.09 -2.09 11.87
N TRP A 8 1.03 -1.73 11.25
CA TRP A 8 1.53 -0.35 11.23
C TRP A 8 0.73 0.50 10.25
N HIS A 9 0.38 -0.07 9.10
CA HIS A 9 -0.58 0.57 8.17
C HIS A 9 -1.94 0.79 8.85
N PHE A 10 -2.47 -0.23 9.55
CA PHE A 10 -3.68 -0.12 10.38
C PHE A 10 -3.60 1.06 11.34
N TYR A 11 -2.52 1.15 12.13
CA TYR A 11 -2.33 2.24 13.08
C TYR A 11 -2.30 3.62 12.41
N ASP A 12 -1.57 3.75 11.31
CA ASP A 12 -1.49 5.00 10.55
C ASP A 12 -2.87 5.41 10.01
N THR A 13 -3.66 4.45 9.52
CA THR A 13 -5.02 4.70 9.02
C THR A 13 -5.97 5.10 10.14
N VAL A 14 -5.97 4.40 11.28
CA VAL A 14 -6.81 4.76 12.44
C VAL A 14 -6.46 6.16 12.93
N LYS A 15 -5.16 6.45 13.13
CA LYS A 15 -4.70 7.79 13.53
C LYS A 15 -5.07 8.85 12.49
N GLY A 16 -4.88 8.54 11.20
CA GLY A 16 -5.19 9.46 10.10
C GLY A 16 -6.68 9.75 9.94
N SER A 17 -7.55 8.82 10.36
CA SER A 17 -9.00 9.02 10.43
C SER A 17 -9.46 9.88 11.61
N ASP A 18 -8.53 10.34 12.46
CA ASP A 18 -8.81 11.06 13.70
C ASP A 18 -9.79 10.28 14.61
N TRP A 19 -9.59 8.95 14.67
CA TRP A 19 -10.42 8.00 15.42
C TRP A 19 -11.91 7.95 15.02
N LEU A 20 -12.30 8.59 13.92
CA LEU A 20 -13.67 8.54 13.39
C LEU A 20 -13.90 7.31 12.48
N GLY A 21 -12.84 6.65 12.02
CA GLY A 21 -12.94 5.49 11.15
C GLY A 21 -13.29 4.20 11.89
N ASP A 22 -14.17 3.39 11.30
CA ASP A 22 -14.56 2.08 11.80
C ASP A 22 -13.37 1.11 11.74
N GLN A 23 -12.89 0.68 12.91
CA GLN A 23 -11.63 -0.06 13.02
C GLN A 23 -11.72 -1.49 12.48
N ASP A 24 -12.91 -2.09 12.45
CA ASP A 24 -13.13 -3.40 11.82
C ASP A 24 -12.95 -3.31 10.29
N ALA A 25 -13.48 -2.27 9.66
CA ALA A 25 -13.27 -2.00 8.24
C ALA A 25 -11.81 -1.67 7.93
N ILE A 26 -11.15 -0.85 8.75
CA ILE A 26 -9.73 -0.50 8.58
C ILE A 26 -8.84 -1.74 8.75
N HIS A 27 -9.14 -2.59 9.72
CA HIS A 27 -8.43 -3.87 9.92
C HIS A 27 -8.53 -4.72 8.66
N TYR A 28 -9.75 -4.99 8.17
CA TYR A 28 -9.93 -5.77 6.96
C TYR A 28 -9.17 -5.18 5.78
N MET A 29 -9.31 -3.88 5.54
CA MET A 29 -8.64 -3.19 4.43
C MET A 29 -7.11 -3.34 4.49
N THR A 30 -6.52 -3.11 5.66
CA THR A 30 -5.05 -3.08 5.81
C THR A 30 -4.43 -4.47 5.84
N GLU A 31 -5.10 -5.46 6.42
CA GLU A 31 -4.66 -6.87 6.40
C GLU A 31 -4.75 -7.46 4.99
N GLN A 32 -5.79 -7.13 4.21
CA GLN A 32 -5.97 -7.64 2.84
C GLN A 32 -5.15 -6.90 1.78
N ALA A 33 -4.62 -5.70 2.08
CA ALA A 33 -3.89 -4.88 1.12
C ALA A 33 -2.72 -5.59 0.42
N PRO A 34 -1.86 -6.40 1.09
CA PRO A 34 -0.78 -7.12 0.42
C PRO A 34 -1.30 -8.11 -0.62
N ALA A 35 -2.34 -8.88 -0.28
CA ALA A 35 -2.93 -9.86 -1.20
C ALA A 35 -3.59 -9.18 -2.40
N ALA A 36 -4.35 -8.10 -2.17
CA ALA A 36 -5.00 -7.34 -3.23
C ALA A 36 -4.01 -6.70 -4.21
N VAL A 37 -2.88 -6.19 -3.72
CA VAL A 37 -1.85 -5.60 -4.60
C VAL A 37 -1.10 -6.68 -5.39
N VAL A 38 -0.77 -7.81 -4.77
CA VAL A 38 -0.17 -8.96 -5.48
C VAL A 38 -1.15 -9.51 -6.54
N GLU A 39 -2.44 -9.53 -6.24
CA GLU A 39 -3.47 -9.92 -7.20
C GLU A 39 -3.47 -9.00 -8.44
N LEU A 40 -3.41 -7.68 -8.26
CA LEU A 40 -3.30 -6.74 -9.38
C LEU A 40 -2.02 -6.96 -10.22
N GLU A 41 -0.89 -7.26 -9.57
CA GLU A 41 0.36 -7.55 -10.27
C GLU A 41 0.24 -8.84 -11.09
N ASN A 42 -0.40 -9.87 -10.54
CA ASN A 42 -0.72 -11.11 -11.25
C ASN A 42 -1.70 -10.91 -12.42
N PHE A 43 -2.54 -9.86 -12.39
CA PHE A 43 -3.38 -9.48 -13.54
C PHE A 43 -2.59 -8.78 -14.65
N GLY A 44 -1.31 -8.50 -14.43
CA GLY A 44 -0.45 -7.82 -15.38
C GLY A 44 -0.33 -6.31 -15.14
N MET A 45 -0.73 -5.80 -13.96
CA MET A 45 -0.55 -4.39 -13.65
C MET A 45 0.94 -4.02 -13.68
N PRO A 46 1.37 -3.03 -14.50
CA PRO A 46 2.79 -2.78 -14.77
C PRO A 46 3.45 -1.94 -13.67
N PHE A 47 3.46 -2.43 -12.43
CA PHE A 47 4.15 -1.78 -11.31
C PHE A 47 5.61 -1.45 -11.63
N SER A 48 6.05 -0.28 -11.17
CA SER A 48 7.47 0.07 -11.15
C SER A 48 8.24 -0.96 -10.33
N ARG A 49 9.51 -1.18 -10.66
CA ARG A 49 10.31 -2.26 -10.08
C ARG A 49 11.50 -1.74 -9.29
N THR A 50 11.84 -2.47 -8.23
CA THR A 50 13.14 -2.35 -7.55
C THR A 50 14.22 -3.11 -8.34
N GLU A 51 15.48 -2.93 -7.96
CA GLU A 51 16.63 -3.66 -8.54
C GLU A 51 16.49 -5.19 -8.39
N ASP A 52 15.80 -5.67 -7.35
CA ASP A 52 15.51 -7.09 -7.13
C ASP A 52 14.21 -7.58 -7.80
N GLY A 53 13.61 -6.79 -8.70
CA GLY A 53 12.45 -7.17 -9.51
C GLY A 53 11.11 -7.16 -8.77
N LYS A 54 11.08 -6.74 -7.52
CA LYS A 54 9.85 -6.59 -6.72
C LYS A 54 9.14 -5.28 -7.05
N ILE A 55 7.90 -5.15 -6.58
CA ILE A 55 7.12 -3.91 -6.70
C ILE A 55 7.84 -2.79 -5.96
N TYR A 56 8.16 -1.71 -6.67
CA TYR A 56 8.70 -0.48 -6.08
C TYR A 56 7.63 0.22 -5.24
N GLN A 57 8.06 0.70 -4.08
CA GLN A 57 7.23 1.44 -3.13
C GLN A 57 7.90 2.77 -2.79
N ARG A 58 7.10 3.84 -2.70
CA ARG A 58 7.56 5.18 -2.32
C ARG A 58 7.04 5.59 -0.95
N ALA A 59 7.69 6.59 -0.36
CA ALA A 59 7.17 7.29 0.81
C ALA A 59 5.87 8.03 0.44
N PHE A 60 4.97 8.13 1.42
CA PHE A 60 3.74 8.91 1.30
C PHE A 60 3.38 9.55 2.64
N GLY A 61 2.57 10.61 2.60
CA GLY A 61 2.20 11.36 3.79
C GLY A 61 1.47 10.49 4.82
N GLY A 62 1.79 10.68 6.10
CA GLY A 62 1.11 10.00 7.22
C GLY A 62 1.46 8.51 7.39
N GLN A 63 2.47 8.00 6.70
CA GLN A 63 2.88 6.59 6.77
C GLN A 63 4.16 6.42 7.60
N SER A 64 4.09 5.61 8.65
CA SER A 64 5.16 5.41 9.61
C SER A 64 5.46 3.94 9.90
N LEU A 65 6.68 3.64 10.33
CA LEU A 65 7.06 2.32 10.83
C LEU A 65 6.81 2.23 12.35
N LYS A 66 6.65 1.01 12.86
CA LYS A 66 6.59 0.71 14.31
C LYS A 66 5.59 1.59 15.09
N PHE A 67 4.33 1.64 14.63
CA PHE A 67 3.25 2.40 15.28
C PHE A 67 3.59 3.89 15.54
N GLY A 68 4.12 4.60 14.54
CA GLY A 68 4.46 6.02 14.65
C GLY A 68 5.86 6.33 15.18
N LYS A 69 6.65 5.33 15.55
CA LYS A 69 7.93 5.52 16.28
C LYS A 69 9.17 5.18 15.44
N GLY A 70 8.99 4.52 14.30
CA GLY A 70 10.08 3.99 13.47
C GLY A 70 10.49 4.88 12.30
N GLY A 71 9.98 6.11 12.20
CA GLY A 71 10.24 7.01 11.07
C GLY A 71 9.33 6.73 9.87
N GLN A 72 9.68 7.31 8.72
CA GLN A 72 8.91 7.25 7.48
C GLN A 72 8.90 5.84 6.88
N ALA A 73 7.72 5.36 6.50
CA ALA A 73 7.57 4.11 5.75
C ALA A 73 7.51 4.33 4.24
N HIS A 74 7.93 3.33 3.47
CA HIS A 74 7.79 3.28 2.01
C HIS A 74 6.85 2.13 1.61
N ARG A 75 5.53 2.35 1.69
CA ARG A 75 4.53 1.32 1.37
C ARG A 75 3.55 1.67 0.25
N CYS A 76 3.73 2.82 -0.40
CA CYS A 76 2.89 3.23 -1.52
C CYS A 76 3.41 2.59 -2.82
N CYS A 77 2.85 1.44 -3.21
CA CYS A 77 3.12 0.78 -4.48
C CYS A 77 2.67 1.66 -5.65
N CYS A 78 3.49 1.80 -6.70
CA CYS A 78 3.15 2.70 -7.79
C CYS A 78 3.55 2.22 -9.19
N VAL A 79 2.91 2.81 -10.19
CA VAL A 79 3.33 2.78 -11.60
C VAL A 79 3.78 4.20 -11.95
N ALA A 80 5.05 4.52 -11.69
CA ALA A 80 5.55 5.90 -11.72
C ALA A 80 4.58 6.85 -10.97
N ASP A 81 4.02 7.81 -11.69
CA ASP A 81 2.99 8.76 -11.26
C ASP A 81 1.60 8.51 -11.91
N ARG A 82 1.41 7.35 -12.57
CA ARG A 82 0.20 6.97 -13.33
C ARG A 82 -0.44 5.68 -12.82
N THR A 83 -0.35 5.41 -11.52
CA THR A 83 -0.91 4.20 -10.89
C THR A 83 -2.40 4.03 -11.19
N GLY A 84 -3.20 5.11 -11.10
CA GLY A 84 -4.64 5.04 -11.36
C GLY A 84 -5.00 4.67 -12.81
N HIS A 85 -4.26 5.22 -13.78
CA HIS A 85 -4.43 4.87 -15.20
C HIS A 85 -4.17 3.37 -15.42
N SER A 86 -3.03 2.88 -14.92
CA SER A 86 -2.63 1.49 -15.11
C SER A 86 -3.56 0.51 -14.40
N LEU A 87 -4.02 0.87 -13.18
CA LEU A 87 -4.99 0.09 -12.42
C LEU A 87 -6.30 -0.07 -13.20
N LEU A 88 -6.85 1.05 -13.71
CA LEU A 88 -8.11 1.03 -14.44
C LEU A 88 -8.02 0.19 -15.72
N HIS A 89 -6.96 0.36 -16.51
CA HIS A 89 -6.76 -0.41 -17.73
C HIS A 89 -6.53 -1.90 -17.44
N THR A 90 -5.83 -2.25 -16.36
CA THR A 90 -5.61 -3.65 -15.96
C THR A 90 -6.94 -4.31 -15.59
N LEU A 91 -7.77 -3.63 -14.79
CA LEU A 91 -9.07 -4.17 -14.37
C LEU A 91 -10.06 -4.24 -15.53
N TYR A 92 -10.06 -3.25 -16.43
CA TYR A 92 -10.94 -3.24 -17.61
C TYR A 92 -10.55 -4.30 -18.63
N GLY A 93 -9.26 -4.63 -18.75
CA GLY A 93 -8.74 -5.61 -19.71
C GLY A 93 -8.93 -7.07 -19.31
N ARG A 94 -9.47 -7.34 -18.12
CA ARG A 94 -9.95 -8.68 -17.73
C ARG A 94 -11.27 -9.01 -18.41
#